data_AF-A0A2N1UGR6-F1
#
_entry.id   AF-A0A2N1UGR6-F1
#
_cell.length_a   1.000
_cell.length_b   1.000
_cell.length_c   1.000
_cell.angle_alpha   90.00
_cell.angle_beta   90.00
_cell.angle_gamma   90.00
#
_symmetry.space_group_name_H-M   'P 1'
#
loop_
_entity.id
_entity.type
_entity.pdbx_description
1 polymer ?
#
loop_
_entity_poly.entity_id
_entity_poly.type
_entity_poly.pdbx_seq_one_letter_code
_entity_poly.pdbx_strand_id
1 'polypeptide(L)'
;MLKIEKQLVIDFGKGNAKAAAALFEQLRRPLFAYFYRLSFDRCVAEDLLQETLLTIHSRIETYNQDFAFMPWAWAIARNKFLEFKRSQSRVVRLIPQLIRSNQPATSFSDASDTGADLHNCLDTLSESTKEAFVLKHFQGMTFNEIAELQQIPLATAKSRVLFAIKKIREYFNRGEL
;
A
#
# COMPACT_ATOMS: atom_id res chain seq x y z
N MET A 1 5.01 2.77 14.14
CA MET A 1 3.96 1.97 13.48
C MET A 1 2.67 2.11 14.26
N LEU A 2 1.52 2.21 13.58
CA LEU A 2 0.20 2.12 14.22
C LEU A 2 0.14 0.84 15.05
N LYS A 3 -0.28 0.93 16.31
CA LYS A 3 -0.52 -0.22 17.18
C LYS A 3 -2.02 -0.35 17.36
N ILE A 4 -2.56 -1.51 16.97
CA ILE A 4 -3.95 -1.87 17.23
C ILE A 4 -4.00 -2.61 18.56
N GLU A 5 -4.93 -2.21 19.42
CA GLU A 5 -5.16 -2.90 20.70
C GLU A 5 -5.68 -4.31 20.46
N LYS A 6 -5.03 -5.31 21.06
CA LYS A 6 -5.39 -6.72 20.89
C LYS A 6 -6.84 -7.00 21.30
N GLN A 7 -7.31 -6.36 22.38
CA GLN A 7 -8.68 -6.54 22.86
C GLN A 7 -9.73 -6.08 21.84
N LEU A 8 -9.47 -4.99 21.13
CA LEU A 8 -10.35 -4.48 20.08
C LEU A 8 -10.57 -5.51 18.97
N VAL A 9 -9.50 -6.19 18.56
CA VAL A 9 -9.55 -7.24 17.54
C VAL A 9 -10.29 -8.48 18.04
N ILE A 10 -10.08 -8.85 19.31
CA ILE A 10 -10.77 -9.98 19.95
C ILE A 10 -12.27 -9.73 20.02
N ASP A 11 -12.69 -8.55 20.47
CA ASP A 11 -14.10 -8.19 20.59
C ASP A 11 -14.77 -8.14 19.22
N PHE A 12 -14.07 -7.62 18.21
CA PHE A 12 -14.52 -7.70 16.82
C PHE A 12 -14.73 -9.15 16.38
N GLY A 13 -13.77 -10.04 16.62
CA GLY A 13 -13.89 -11.47 16.29
C GLY A 13 -15.05 -12.19 17.00
N LYS A 14 -15.59 -11.62 18.07
CA LYS A 14 -16.80 -12.11 18.78
C LYS A 14 -18.10 -11.47 18.27
N GLY A 15 -18.05 -10.69 17.20
CA GLY A 15 -19.22 -10.02 16.60
C GLY A 15 -19.55 -8.65 17.19
N ASN A 16 -18.66 -8.03 17.97
CA ASN A 16 -18.91 -6.68 18.50
C ASN A 16 -18.79 -5.62 17.39
N ALA A 17 -19.94 -5.12 16.92
CA ALA A 17 -20.00 -4.10 15.87
C ALA A 17 -19.29 -2.78 16.23
N LYS A 18 -19.28 -2.37 17.51
CA LYS A 18 -18.57 -1.15 17.93
C LYS A 18 -17.05 -1.34 17.84
N ALA A 19 -16.56 -2.53 18.22
CA ALA A 19 -15.15 -2.88 18.09
C ALA A 19 -14.73 -2.93 16.61
N ALA A 20 -15.57 -3.49 15.75
CA ALA A 20 -15.37 -3.49 14.29
C ALA A 20 -15.23 -2.07 13.73
N ALA A 21 -16.19 -1.19 14.05
CA ALA A 21 -16.19 0.19 13.58
C ALA A 21 -14.94 0.96 14.04
N ALA A 22 -14.58 0.86 15.33
CA ALA A 22 -13.40 1.50 15.87
C ALA A 22 -12.09 0.96 15.25
N LEU A 23 -12.02 -0.35 14.96
CA LEU A 23 -10.89 -0.94 14.26
C LEU A 23 -10.79 -0.40 12.82
N PHE A 24 -11.91 -0.35 12.10
CA PHE A 24 -11.91 0.09 10.71
C PHE A 24 -11.54 1.56 10.56
N GLU A 25 -11.98 2.43 11.47
CA GLU A 25 -11.53 3.84 11.49
C GLU A 25 -10.02 3.96 11.64
N GLN A 26 -9.39 3.14 12.49
CA GLN A 26 -7.93 3.14 12.66
C GLN A 26 -7.20 2.62 11.42
N LEU A 27 -7.79 1.65 10.70
CA LEU A 27 -7.21 1.06 9.49
C LEU A 27 -7.38 1.92 8.24
N ARG A 28 -8.46 2.72 8.18
CA ARG A 28 -8.86 3.44 6.97
C ARG A 28 -7.75 4.33 6.41
N ARG A 29 -7.20 5.22 7.25
CA ARG A 29 -6.18 6.18 6.85
C ARG A 29 -4.86 5.52 6.40
N PRO A 30 -4.22 4.61 7.15
CA PRO A 30 -2.95 4.01 6.73
C PRO A 30 -3.10 3.15 5.48
N LEU A 31 -4.18 2.35 5.36
CA LEU A 31 -4.44 1.51 4.20
C LEU A 31 -4.72 2.36 2.94
N PHE A 32 -5.58 3.37 3.05
CA PHE A 32 -5.83 4.29 1.94
C PHE A 32 -4.54 4.99 1.50
N ALA A 33 -3.76 5.52 2.44
CA ALA A 33 -2.50 6.19 2.13
C ALA A 33 -1.47 5.24 1.48
N TYR A 34 -1.46 3.95 1.87
CA TYR A 34 -0.64 2.94 1.22
C TYR A 34 -1.08 2.72 -0.23
N PHE A 35 -2.36 2.45 -0.48
CA PHE A 35 -2.86 2.23 -1.84
C PHE A 35 -2.70 3.45 -2.72
N TYR A 36 -3.08 4.64 -2.23
CA TYR A 36 -2.99 5.89 -2.99
C TYR A 36 -1.55 6.22 -3.39
N ARG A 37 -0.55 5.94 -2.54
CA ARG A 37 0.86 6.16 -2.91
C ARG A 37 1.38 5.16 -3.95
N LEU A 38 0.73 4.01 -4.06
CA LEU A 38 1.09 2.97 -5.02
C LEU A 38 0.34 3.09 -6.35
N SER A 39 -0.92 3.50 -6.33
CA SER A 39 -1.76 3.67 -7.51
C SER A 39 -1.74 5.09 -8.08
N PHE A 40 -1.59 6.10 -7.21
CA PHE A 40 -1.86 7.52 -7.49
C PHE A 40 -3.24 7.81 -8.08
N ASP A 41 -4.15 6.86 -7.90
CA ASP A 41 -5.54 6.94 -8.33
C ASP A 41 -6.38 6.77 -7.07
N ARG A 42 -7.17 7.81 -6.78
CA ARG A 42 -8.04 7.86 -5.61
C ARG A 42 -9.13 6.81 -5.66
N CYS A 43 -9.77 6.62 -6.81
CA CYS A 43 -10.83 5.63 -6.98
C CYS A 43 -10.27 4.23 -6.75
N VAL A 44 -9.14 3.90 -7.38
CA VAL A 44 -8.44 2.62 -7.15
C VAL A 44 -8.07 2.43 -5.68
N ALA A 45 -7.60 3.49 -5.01
CA ALA A 45 -7.23 3.40 -3.60
C ALA A 45 -8.43 3.21 -2.67
N GLU A 46 -9.57 3.84 -2.98
CA GLU A 46 -10.84 3.65 -2.26
C GLU A 46 -11.39 2.23 -2.46
N ASP A 47 -11.35 1.70 -3.68
CA ASP A 47 -11.80 0.34 -4.00
C ASP A 47 -10.95 -0.71 -3.28
N LEU A 48 -9.62 -0.61 -3.39
CA LEU A 48 -8.69 -1.52 -2.71
C LEU A 48 -8.84 -1.46 -1.19
N LEU A 49 -9.08 -0.27 -0.62
CA LEU A 49 -9.36 -0.11 0.80
C LEU A 49 -10.63 -0.88 1.18
N GLN A 50 -11.73 -0.68 0.46
CA GLN A 50 -13.01 -1.33 0.76
C GLN A 50 -12.88 -2.86 0.67
N GLU A 51 -12.29 -3.38 -0.40
CA GLU A 51 -12.04 -4.81 -0.55
C GLU A 51 -11.17 -5.37 0.58
N THR A 52 -10.17 -4.61 1.02
CA THR A 52 -9.29 -5.02 2.12
C THR A 52 -10.06 -5.09 3.44
N LEU A 53 -10.87 -4.08 3.77
CA LEU A 53 -11.68 -4.07 4.99
C LEU A 53 -12.73 -5.19 4.98
N LEU A 54 -13.40 -5.44 3.84
CA LEU A 54 -14.33 -6.56 3.67
C LEU A 54 -13.61 -7.91 3.84
N THR A 55 -12.40 -8.03 3.29
CA THR A 55 -11.61 -9.25 3.45
C THR A 55 -11.21 -9.48 4.90
N ILE A 56 -10.75 -8.42 5.59
CA ILE A 56 -10.46 -8.44 7.04
C ILE A 56 -11.71 -8.88 7.81
N HIS A 57 -12.88 -8.33 7.49
CA HIS A 57 -14.13 -8.72 8.12
C HIS A 57 -14.44 -10.20 7.94
N SER A 58 -14.42 -10.68 6.70
CA SER A 58 -14.74 -12.08 6.38
C SER A 58 -13.74 -13.09 6.96
N ARG A 59 -12.52 -12.66 7.28
CA ARG A 59 -11.42 -13.53 7.72
C ARG A 59 -10.99 -13.29 9.15
N ILE A 60 -11.69 -12.44 9.91
CA ILE A 60 -11.26 -12.07 11.27
C ILE A 60 -11.12 -13.30 12.19
N GLU A 61 -11.95 -14.33 11.99
CA GLU A 61 -11.89 -15.58 12.75
C GLU A 61 -10.61 -16.38 12.49
N THR A 62 -9.95 -16.17 11.35
CA THR A 62 -8.69 -16.84 10.98
C THR A 62 -7.45 -16.13 11.54
N TYR A 63 -7.61 -14.95 12.14
CA TYR A 63 -6.51 -14.20 12.71
C TYR A 63 -5.96 -14.89 13.97
N ASN A 64 -4.68 -15.26 13.93
CA ASN A 64 -4.00 -15.78 15.10
C ASN A 64 -3.66 -14.64 16.07
N GLN A 65 -4.32 -14.66 17.23
CA GLN A 65 -4.21 -13.65 18.27
C GLN A 65 -2.86 -13.62 19.00
N ASP A 66 -2.01 -14.63 18.82
CA ASP A 66 -0.65 -14.67 19.37
C ASP A 66 0.30 -13.69 18.68
N PHE A 67 -0.05 -13.27 17.46
CA PHE A 67 0.72 -12.32 16.69
C PHE A 67 0.11 -10.91 16.76
N ALA A 68 0.83 -9.93 16.23
CA ALA A 68 0.29 -8.58 16.07
C ALA A 68 -0.69 -8.54 14.88
N PHE A 69 -1.72 -7.71 15.00
CA PHE A 69 -2.77 -7.60 13.99
C PHE A 69 -2.31 -6.90 12.70
N MET A 70 -1.51 -5.85 12.84
CA MET A 70 -1.11 -5.02 11.68
C MET A 70 -0.36 -5.80 10.60
N PRO A 71 0.61 -6.68 10.90
CA PRO A 71 1.23 -7.55 9.88
C PRO A 71 0.22 -8.39 9.09
N TRP A 72 -0.79 -8.96 9.76
CA TRP A 72 -1.85 -9.74 9.10
C TRP A 72 -2.72 -8.86 8.18
N ALA A 73 -3.12 -7.68 8.66
CA ALA A 73 -3.87 -6.71 7.85
C ALA A 73 -3.07 -6.21 6.64
N TRP A 74 -1.76 -5.94 6.83
CA TRP A 74 -0.86 -5.54 5.74
C TRP A 74 -0.68 -6.64 4.71
N ALA A 75 -0.62 -7.91 5.12
CA ALA A 75 -0.54 -9.04 4.20
C ALA A 75 -1.79 -9.13 3.31
N ILE A 76 -2.98 -8.89 3.87
CA ILE A 76 -4.23 -8.82 3.10
C ILE A 76 -4.17 -7.65 2.11
N ALA A 77 -3.81 -6.46 2.59
CA ALA A 77 -3.73 -5.25 1.76
C ALA A 77 -2.77 -5.42 0.58
N ARG A 78 -1.57 -5.95 0.84
CA ARG A 78 -0.56 -6.24 -0.18
C ARG A 78 -1.09 -7.24 -1.21
N ASN A 79 -1.74 -8.31 -0.77
CA ASN A 79 -2.30 -9.30 -1.68
C ASN A 79 -3.35 -8.67 -2.62
N LYS A 80 -4.22 -7.81 -2.09
CA LYS A 80 -5.20 -7.05 -2.89
C LYS A 80 -4.55 -6.14 -3.92
N PHE A 81 -3.50 -5.43 -3.52
CA PHE A 81 -2.74 -4.61 -4.46
C PHE A 81 -2.06 -5.43 -5.57
N LEU A 82 -1.44 -6.56 -5.23
CA LEU A 82 -0.80 -7.45 -6.21
C LEU A 82 -1.82 -8.09 -7.17
N GLU A 83 -3.01 -8.42 -6.67
CA GLU A 83 -4.12 -8.91 -7.49
C GLU A 83 -4.56 -7.87 -8.52
N PHE A 84 -4.78 -6.63 -8.08
CA PHE A 84 -5.08 -5.49 -8.94
C PHE A 84 -3.99 -5.25 -10.01
N LYS A 85 -2.70 -5.30 -9.62
CA LYS A 85 -1.60 -5.14 -10.59
C LYS A 85 -1.57 -6.27 -11.63
N ARG A 86 -1.87 -7.50 -11.23
CA ARG A 86 -1.97 -8.64 -12.15
C ARG A 86 -3.16 -8.50 -13.10
N SER A 87 -4.31 -8.00 -12.64
CA SER A 87 -5.47 -7.76 -13.49
C SER A 87 -5.20 -6.66 -14.50
N GLN A 88 -4.58 -5.54 -14.10
CA GLN A 88 -4.17 -4.47 -15.01
C GLN A 88 -3.19 -4.96 -16.08
N SER A 89 -2.15 -5.72 -15.70
CA SER A 89 -1.20 -6.28 -16.66
C SER A 89 -1.86 -7.20 -17.68
N ARG A 90 -2.88 -7.97 -17.27
CA ARG A 90 -3.66 -8.82 -18.17
C ARG A 90 -4.48 -8.00 -19.18
N VAL A 91 -5.15 -6.95 -18.72
CA VAL A 91 -5.91 -6.04 -19.60
C VAL A 91 -4.99 -5.38 -20.64
N VAL A 92 -3.83 -4.88 -20.20
CA VAL A 92 -2.79 -4.29 -21.06
C VAL A 92 -2.34 -5.26 -22.16
N ARG A 93 -2.13 -6.53 -21.82
CA ARG A 93 -1.73 -7.56 -22.79
C ARG A 93 -2.83 -7.89 -23.80
N LEU A 94 -4.08 -7.90 -23.37
CA LEU A 94 -5.22 -8.29 -24.21
C LEU A 94 -5.71 -7.14 -25.09
N ILE A 95 -5.64 -5.90 -24.60
CA ILE A 95 -6.15 -4.72 -25.30
C ILE A 95 -5.15 -3.55 -25.15
N PRO A 96 -4.05 -3.56 -25.92
CA PRO A 96 -3.01 -2.53 -25.83
C PRO A 96 -3.52 -1.10 -26.09
N GLN A 97 -4.63 -0.97 -26.83
CA GLN A 97 -5.20 0.32 -27.23
C GLN A 97 -5.86 1.09 -26.07
N LEU A 98 -6.25 0.43 -24.97
CA LEU A 98 -6.86 1.07 -23.80
C LEU A 98 -5.88 1.87 -22.94
N ILE A 99 -4.57 1.72 -23.16
CA ILE A 99 -3.53 2.38 -22.36
C ILE A 99 -3.47 3.88 -22.64
N ARG A 100 -3.81 4.32 -23.86
CA ARG A 100 -3.79 5.75 -24.22
C ARG A 100 -4.86 6.58 -23.52
N SER A 101 -5.96 5.96 -23.07
CA SER A 101 -7.10 6.64 -22.45
C SER A 101 -7.10 6.62 -20.92
N ASN A 102 -6.24 5.80 -20.29
CA ASN A 102 -6.20 5.58 -18.84
C ASN A 102 -5.03 6.29 -18.13
N GLN A 103 -4.41 7.30 -18.76
CA GLN A 103 -3.73 8.29 -17.94
C GLN A 103 -4.79 8.89 -17.02
N PRO A 104 -4.61 8.89 -15.69
CA PRO A 104 -5.57 9.49 -14.80
C PRO A 104 -5.79 10.91 -15.30
N ALA A 105 -7.03 11.22 -15.72
CA ALA A 105 -7.41 12.58 -16.03
C ALA A 105 -7.05 13.39 -14.79
N THR A 106 -6.09 14.29 -14.94
CA THR A 106 -5.55 15.19 -13.91
C THR A 106 -6.70 16.02 -13.35
N SER A 107 -7.43 15.42 -12.42
CA SER A 107 -8.55 16.04 -11.74
C SER A 107 -8.08 16.20 -10.31
N PHE A 108 -7.58 17.40 -10.03
CA PHE A 108 -7.24 18.07 -8.76
C PHE A 108 -5.89 18.77 -8.89
N SER A 109 -5.93 19.92 -9.55
CA SER A 109 -4.84 20.87 -9.75
C SER A 109 -4.50 21.67 -8.48
N ASP A 110 -4.29 21.01 -7.34
CA ASP A 110 -3.91 21.69 -6.09
C ASP A 110 -2.88 20.93 -5.22
N ALA A 111 -2.34 19.81 -5.70
CA ALA A 111 -1.13 19.25 -5.12
C ALA A 111 0.06 19.95 -5.77
N SER A 112 0.71 20.86 -5.02
CA SER A 112 2.02 21.47 -5.32
C SER A 112 2.88 20.60 -6.24
N ASP A 113 3.54 21.15 -7.26
CA ASP A 113 4.41 20.47 -8.24
C ASP A 113 5.18 19.26 -7.67
N THR A 114 5.68 19.38 -6.44
CA THR A 114 6.38 18.34 -5.68
C THR A 114 5.63 16.98 -5.54
N GLY A 115 4.29 16.99 -5.44
CA GLY A 115 3.49 15.79 -5.24
C GLY A 115 3.36 14.95 -6.51
N ALA A 116 3.16 15.61 -7.64
CA ALA A 116 3.14 14.98 -8.97
C ALA A 116 4.54 14.48 -9.34
N ASP A 117 5.59 15.25 -9.05
CA ASP A 117 6.98 14.86 -9.30
C ASP A 117 7.40 13.63 -8.50
N LEU A 118 7.01 13.55 -7.22
CA LEU A 118 7.27 12.36 -6.41
C LEU A 118 6.55 11.14 -6.99
N HIS A 119 5.32 11.28 -7.47
CA HIS A 119 4.61 10.18 -8.10
C HIS A 119 5.33 9.71 -9.37
N ASN A 120 5.64 10.64 -10.29
CA ASN A 120 6.36 10.35 -11.52
C ASN A 120 7.69 9.65 -11.25
N CYS A 121 8.42 10.11 -10.24
CA CYS A 121 9.64 9.48 -9.78
C CYS A 121 9.40 8.04 -9.30
N LEU A 122 8.42 7.83 -8.43
CA LEU A 122 8.10 6.51 -7.88
C LEU A 122 7.65 5.51 -8.95
N ASP A 123 7.01 5.97 -10.02
CA ASP A 123 6.60 5.14 -11.16
C ASP A 123 7.76 4.67 -12.04
N THR A 124 8.95 5.30 -11.93
CA THR A 124 10.17 4.77 -12.54
C THR A 124 10.76 3.56 -11.80
N LEU A 125 10.33 3.33 -10.56
CA LEU A 125 10.81 2.22 -9.75
C LEU A 125 10.06 0.94 -10.09
N SER A 126 10.73 -0.21 -9.91
CA SER A 126 10.00 -1.48 -9.93
C SER A 126 8.97 -1.51 -8.80
N GLU A 127 7.82 -2.15 -9.03
CA GLU A 127 6.71 -2.19 -8.09
C GLU A 127 7.13 -2.62 -6.67
N SER A 128 7.95 -3.67 -6.59
CA SER A 128 8.47 -4.16 -5.31
C SER A 128 9.33 -3.12 -4.57
N THR A 129 10.10 -2.33 -5.33
CA THR A 129 10.97 -1.26 -4.81
C THR A 129 10.15 -0.06 -4.34
N LYS A 130 9.16 0.36 -5.15
CA LYS A 130 8.18 1.39 -4.80
C LYS A 130 7.45 1.01 -3.50
N GLU A 131 6.95 -0.23 -3.42
CA GLU A 131 6.29 -0.76 -2.24
C GLU A 131 7.19 -0.70 -1.00
N ALA A 132 8.42 -1.20 -1.08
CA ALA A 132 9.35 -1.20 0.05
C ALA A 132 9.63 0.23 0.57
N PHE A 133 9.78 1.19 -0.35
CA PHE A 133 9.93 2.59 0.01
C PHE A 133 8.68 3.14 0.72
N VAL A 134 7.49 2.87 0.18
CA VAL A 134 6.23 3.34 0.77
C VAL A 134 6.01 2.79 2.17
N LEU A 135 6.22 1.49 2.36
CA LEU A 135 6.10 0.83 3.66
C LEU A 135 7.11 1.42 4.67
N LYS A 136 8.35 1.66 4.24
CA LYS A 136 9.38 2.21 5.11
C LYS A 136 9.09 3.66 5.53
N HIS A 137 8.87 4.53 4.56
CA HIS A 137 8.88 5.98 4.79
C HIS A 137 7.52 6.55 5.17
N PHE A 138 6.42 5.95 4.70
CA PHE A 138 5.08 6.47 4.98
C PHE A 138 4.32 5.64 6.01
N GLN A 139 4.56 4.31 6.06
CA GLN A 139 3.91 3.44 7.04
C GLN A 139 4.79 3.19 8.28
N GLY A 140 6.06 3.61 8.24
CA GLY A 140 6.99 3.53 9.37
C GLY A 140 7.37 2.10 9.74
N MET A 141 7.33 1.16 8.78
CA MET A 141 7.72 -0.23 9.01
C MET A 141 9.25 -0.36 9.13
N THR A 142 9.67 -1.34 9.93
CA THR A 142 11.07 -1.75 10.06
C THR A 142 11.49 -2.59 8.85
N PHE A 143 12.80 -2.75 8.65
CA PHE A 143 13.30 -3.61 7.58
C PHE A 143 12.92 -5.08 7.78
N ASN A 144 12.81 -5.54 9.02
CA ASN A 144 12.38 -6.90 9.34
C ASN A 144 10.91 -7.11 8.93
N GLU A 145 10.03 -6.19 9.30
CA GLU A 145 8.60 -6.29 8.95
C GLU A 145 8.40 -6.20 7.42
N ILE A 146 9.18 -5.37 6.72
CA ILE A 146 9.16 -5.33 5.25
C ILE A 146 9.64 -6.65 4.65
N ALA A 147 10.71 -7.23 5.20
CA ALA A 147 11.26 -8.50 4.75
C ALA A 147 10.26 -9.64 4.92
N GLU A 148 9.58 -9.70 6.07
CA GLU A 148 8.51 -10.66 6.36
C GLU A 148 7.31 -10.46 5.44
N LEU A 149 6.82 -9.23 5.30
CA LEU A 149 5.65 -8.91 4.48
C LEU A 149 5.88 -9.20 2.99
N GLN A 150 7.07 -8.90 2.49
CA GLN A 150 7.45 -9.15 1.09
C GLN A 150 8.00 -10.57 0.87
N GLN A 151 8.20 -11.36 1.92
CA GLN A 151 8.82 -12.69 1.88
C GLN A 151 10.20 -12.70 1.20
N ILE A 152 11.08 -11.82 1.64
CA ILE A 152 12.45 -11.66 1.12
C ILE A 152 13.47 -11.66 2.26
N PRO A 153 14.76 -11.91 1.99
CA PRO A 153 15.81 -11.73 2.99
C PRO A 153 15.90 -10.30 3.50
N LEU A 154 16.25 -10.11 4.77
CA LEU A 154 16.45 -8.80 5.39
C LEU A 154 17.43 -7.91 4.60
N ALA A 155 18.51 -8.50 4.10
CA ALA A 155 19.49 -7.80 3.27
C ALA A 155 18.85 -7.23 2.00
N THR A 156 17.95 -7.97 1.36
CA THR A 156 17.19 -7.56 0.18
C THR A 156 16.21 -6.43 0.50
N ALA A 157 15.52 -6.49 1.65
CA ALA A 157 14.63 -5.41 2.07
C ALA A 157 15.40 -4.08 2.26
N LYS A 158 16.57 -4.15 2.93
CA LYS A 158 17.45 -2.98 3.13
C LYS A 158 17.94 -2.42 1.80
N SER A 159 18.51 -3.27 0.93
CA SER A 159 19.07 -2.81 -0.34
C SER A 159 18.00 -2.22 -1.25
N ARG A 160 16.80 -2.79 -1.26
CA ARG A 160 15.66 -2.29 -2.04
C ARG A 160 15.19 -0.90 -1.60
N VAL A 161 15.05 -0.67 -0.29
CA VAL A 161 14.72 0.67 0.23
C VAL A 161 15.84 1.67 -0.10
N LEU A 162 17.10 1.32 0.13
CA LEU A 162 18.23 2.21 -0.15
C LEU A 162 18.34 2.54 -1.64
N PHE A 163 18.06 1.56 -2.50
CA PHE A 163 18.01 1.75 -3.95
C PHE A 163 16.89 2.71 -4.36
N ALA A 164 15.69 2.59 -3.77
CA ALA A 164 14.60 3.53 -3.98
C ALA A 164 15.02 4.97 -3.61
N ILE A 165 15.60 5.16 -2.41
CA ILE A 165 16.08 6.48 -1.95
C ILE A 165 17.11 7.06 -2.92
N LYS A 166 18.07 6.23 -3.37
CA LYS A 166 19.09 6.66 -4.34
C LYS A 166 18.45 7.14 -5.64
N LYS A 167 17.51 6.37 -6.19
CA LYS A 167 16.80 6.71 -7.43
C LYS A 167 15.96 7.98 -7.30
N ILE A 168 15.30 8.15 -6.16
CA ILE A 168 14.52 9.36 -5.88
C ILE A 168 15.43 10.59 -5.84
N ARG A 169 16.56 10.53 -5.13
CA ARG A 169 17.54 11.61 -5.10
C ARG A 169 18.09 11.93 -6.50
N GLU A 170 18.44 10.90 -7.27
CA GLU A 170 18.92 11.08 -8.65
C GLU A 170 17.88 11.76 -9.54
N TYR A 171 16.60 11.46 -9.37
CA TYR A 171 15.51 12.06 -10.15
C TYR A 171 15.38 13.56 -9.86
N PHE A 172 15.30 13.93 -8.58
CA PHE A 172 15.15 15.34 -8.19
C PHE A 172 16.39 16.18 -8.49
N ASN A 173 17.60 15.64 -8.31
CA ASN A 173 18.83 16.35 -8.66
C ASN A 173 18.97 16.63 -10.17
N ARG A 174 18.26 15.89 -11.04
CA ARG A 174 18.28 16.10 -12.50
C ARG A 174 17.24 17.12 -12.97
N GLY A 175 16.22 17.41 -12.16
CA GLY A 175 15.18 18.41 -12.45
C GLY A 175 15.55 19.83 -11.98
N GLU A 176 16.67 19.99 -11.27
CA GLU A 176 17.20 21.30 -10.81
C GLU A 176 18.23 21.92 -11.79
N LEU A 177 18.37 21.39 -13.01
CA LEU A 177 19.20 21.91 -14.11
C LEU A 177 18.33 22.28 -15.31
#